data_AF-A0A368Z8J8-F1
#
_entry.id   AF-A0A368Z8J8-F1
#
_cell.length_a   1.000
_cell.length_b   1.000
_cell.length_c   1.000
_cell.angle_alpha   90.00
_cell.angle_beta   90.00
_cell.angle_gamma   90.00
#
_symmetry.space_group_name_H-M   'P 1'
#
loop_
_entity.id
_entity.type
_entity.pdbx_description
1 polymer ?
#
loop_
_entity_poly.entity_id
_entity_poly.type
_entity_poly.pdbx_seq_one_letter_code
_entity_poly.pdbx_strand_id
1 'polypeptide(L)'
;MQAVIYIFRCPKGRVYAGRRTVSPEALRCWPSRGTGALPDGYAGSGKAWQAVARKHRDTLIWRILARVDGTSQDADMAERRAVALVRALFGRRCLNLRDGGQGMTSRDARALWADPAYAERTGAAIREAFARPEVRAKLNAAANTPEARQRRSATSKAVAQTPEGRGRLARATEASLTPEARAKRNTGQSEDARAKRRESLRAVAATDEGREVLTRAVAASTSPVAQARRLLTRTVNQYRLFAAAHPELFQ
;
A
#
# COMPACT_ATOMS: atom_id res chain seq x y z
N MET A 1 -27.44 9.16 12.49
CA MET A 1 -26.73 7.88 12.34
C MET A 1 -27.79 6.79 12.35
N GLN A 2 -27.73 5.85 11.41
CA GLN A 2 -28.67 4.74 11.32
C GLN A 2 -27.92 3.45 11.60
N ALA A 3 -28.37 2.73 12.61
CA ALA A 3 -27.71 1.51 13.06
C ALA A 3 -28.70 0.45 13.49
N VAL A 4 -28.36 -0.81 13.23
CA VAL A 4 -29.02 -1.95 13.85
C VAL A 4 -28.15 -2.49 14.97
N ILE A 5 -28.78 -2.81 16.10
CA ILE A 5 -28.17 -3.57 17.17
C ILE A 5 -28.56 -5.02 16.97
N TYR A 6 -27.58 -5.91 16.90
CA TYR A 6 -27.80 -7.31 16.62
C TYR A 6 -27.21 -8.21 17.71
N ILE A 7 -27.71 -9.44 17.75
CA ILE A 7 -27.07 -10.57 18.42
C ILE A 7 -26.87 -11.69 17.40
N PHE A 8 -25.69 -12.31 17.43
CA PHE A 8 -25.41 -13.58 16.81
C PHE A 8 -25.33 -14.68 17.86
N ARG A 9 -25.75 -15.89 17.48
CA ARG A 9 -25.60 -17.13 18.23
C ARG A 9 -25.12 -18.22 17.30
N CYS A 10 -24.08 -18.97 17.71
CA CYS A 10 -23.65 -20.16 16.98
C CYS A 10 -24.34 -21.43 17.51
N PRO A 11 -24.27 -22.56 16.78
CA PRO A 11 -24.87 -23.83 17.22
C PRO A 11 -24.33 -24.32 18.57
N LYS A 12 -23.08 -23.99 18.89
CA LYS A 12 -22.45 -24.32 20.19
C LYS A 12 -22.87 -23.39 21.34
N GLY A 13 -23.84 -22.51 21.11
CA GLY A 13 -24.42 -21.62 22.12
C GLY A 13 -23.57 -20.41 22.47
N ARG A 14 -22.44 -20.16 21.79
CA ARG A 14 -21.67 -18.92 21.95
C ARG A 14 -22.41 -17.77 21.27
N VAL A 15 -22.36 -16.60 21.89
CA VAL A 15 -23.10 -15.42 21.45
C VAL A 15 -22.22 -14.19 21.36
N TYR A 16 -22.63 -13.25 20.51
CA TYR A 16 -21.99 -11.97 20.33
C TYR A 16 -23.03 -10.92 19.97
N ALA A 17 -23.05 -9.80 20.70
CA ALA A 17 -23.84 -8.64 20.37
C ALA A 17 -22.98 -7.54 19.77
N GLY A 18 -23.57 -6.67 18.95
CA GLY A 18 -22.88 -5.48 18.47
C GLY A 18 -23.78 -4.57 17.67
N ARG A 19 -23.19 -3.50 17.15
CA ARG A 19 -23.87 -2.59 16.22
C ARG A 19 -23.34 -2.70 14.79
N ARG A 20 -24.21 -2.42 13.82
CA ARG A 20 -23.87 -2.25 12.41
C ARG A 20 -24.52 -0.96 11.92
N THR A 21 -23.71 -0.02 11.43
CA THR A 21 -24.21 1.14 10.69
C THR A 21 -24.77 0.68 9.35
N VAL A 22 -25.97 1.13 9.01
CA VAL A 22 -26.71 0.69 7.83
C VAL A 22 -27.32 1.88 7.09
N SER A 23 -27.74 1.68 5.84
CA SER A 23 -28.50 2.68 5.09
C SER A 23 -29.91 2.87 5.66
N PRO A 24 -30.62 3.98 5.33
CA PRO A 24 -31.99 4.20 5.78
C PRO A 24 -32.94 3.09 5.33
N GLU A 25 -32.73 2.59 4.11
CA GLU A 25 -33.49 1.49 3.54
C GLU A 25 -33.28 0.21 4.34
N ALA A 26 -32.02 -0.18 4.56
CA ALA A 26 -31.66 -1.35 5.36
C ALA A 26 -32.23 -1.27 6.79
N LEU A 27 -32.22 -0.08 7.40
CA LEU A 27 -32.83 0.14 8.70
C LEU A 27 -34.32 -0.15 8.71
N ARG A 28 -35.06 0.02 7.60
CA ARG A 28 -36.49 -0.29 7.51
C ARG A 28 -36.77 -1.73 7.07
N CYS A 29 -36.03 -2.23 6.07
CA CYS A 29 -36.39 -3.45 5.34
C CYS A 29 -35.69 -4.72 5.83
N TRP A 30 -34.57 -4.61 6.57
CA TRP A 30 -33.87 -5.81 7.03
C TRP A 30 -34.78 -6.69 7.88
N PRO A 31 -34.73 -8.02 7.75
CA PRO A 31 -35.51 -8.89 8.61
C PRO A 31 -35.10 -8.73 10.08
N SER A 32 -36.02 -9.01 11.01
CA SER A 32 -35.71 -8.98 12.45
C SER A 32 -34.89 -10.18 12.92
N ARG A 33 -34.80 -11.24 12.12
CA ARG A 33 -34.06 -12.47 12.40
C ARG A 33 -33.65 -13.17 11.12
N GLY A 34 -32.60 -13.97 11.18
CA GLY A 34 -32.18 -14.81 10.07
C GLY A 34 -31.10 -15.80 10.45
N THR A 35 -30.64 -16.54 9.45
CA THR A 35 -29.49 -17.44 9.55
C THR A 35 -28.35 -16.93 8.67
N GLY A 36 -27.14 -17.39 8.94
CA GLY A 36 -25.97 -16.99 8.18
C GLY A 36 -25.41 -15.63 8.60
N ALA A 37 -24.92 -14.88 7.62
CA ALA A 37 -24.54 -13.48 7.81
C ALA A 37 -25.77 -12.55 7.82
N LEU A 38 -25.58 -11.30 8.24
CA LEU A 38 -26.56 -10.23 7.99
C LEU A 38 -26.77 -10.03 6.48
N PRO A 39 -27.85 -9.35 6.04
CA PRO A 39 -28.16 -9.18 4.63
C PRO A 39 -27.05 -8.54 3.78
N ASP A 40 -26.14 -7.77 4.38
CA ASP A 40 -24.96 -7.19 3.72
C ASP A 40 -23.71 -8.11 3.74
N GLY A 41 -23.87 -9.37 4.13
CA GLY A 41 -22.79 -10.35 4.23
C GLY A 41 -21.95 -10.24 5.52
N TYR A 42 -22.28 -9.32 6.42
CA TYR A 42 -21.54 -9.10 7.67
C TYR A 42 -21.83 -10.18 8.72
N ALA A 43 -20.77 -10.69 9.38
CA ALA A 43 -20.86 -11.78 10.36
C ALA A 43 -20.23 -11.44 11.73
N GLY A 44 -20.09 -10.15 12.08
CA GLY A 44 -19.52 -9.68 13.35
C GLY A 44 -18.02 -9.33 13.30
N SER A 45 -17.58 -8.42 14.17
CA SER A 45 -16.23 -7.83 14.16
C SER A 45 -15.35 -8.16 15.37
N GLY A 46 -15.89 -8.74 16.44
CA GLY A 46 -15.09 -9.07 17.63
C GLY A 46 -14.04 -10.15 17.34
N LYS A 47 -12.77 -9.94 17.73
CA LYS A 47 -11.66 -10.89 17.46
C LYS A 47 -11.96 -12.32 17.93
N ALA A 48 -12.50 -12.47 19.15
CA ALA A 48 -12.92 -13.78 19.69
C ALA A 48 -14.09 -14.38 18.91
N TRP A 49 -15.01 -13.53 18.44
CA TRP A 49 -16.18 -13.93 17.66
C TRP A 49 -15.82 -14.34 16.22
N GLN A 50 -14.88 -13.65 15.57
CA GLN A 50 -14.48 -13.94 14.18
C GLN A 50 -13.99 -15.37 13.98
N ALA A 51 -13.34 -15.97 14.98
CA ALA A 51 -12.96 -17.38 14.94
C ALA A 51 -14.19 -18.32 14.91
N VAL A 52 -15.24 -17.98 15.65
CA VAL A 52 -16.51 -18.72 15.65
C VAL A 52 -17.26 -18.49 14.34
N ALA A 53 -17.37 -17.24 13.90
CA ALA A 53 -18.06 -16.88 12.67
C ALA A 53 -17.46 -17.58 11.44
N ARG A 54 -16.13 -17.69 11.35
CA ARG A 54 -15.47 -18.41 10.26
C ARG A 54 -15.80 -19.91 10.23
N LYS A 55 -15.98 -20.54 11.39
CA LYS A 55 -16.30 -21.98 11.49
C LYS A 55 -17.79 -22.27 11.28
N HIS A 56 -18.66 -21.34 11.64
CA HIS A 56 -20.10 -21.58 11.74
C HIS A 56 -20.93 -20.65 10.86
N ARG A 57 -20.31 -19.94 9.90
CA ARG A 57 -20.90 -18.81 9.17
C ARG A 57 -22.35 -19.05 8.75
N ASP A 58 -22.60 -20.14 8.05
CA ASP A 58 -23.91 -20.44 7.43
C ASP A 58 -24.95 -20.96 8.44
N THR A 59 -24.48 -21.36 9.62
CA THR A 59 -25.29 -21.89 10.72
C THR A 59 -25.48 -20.90 11.87
N LEU A 60 -24.96 -19.67 11.72
CA LEU A 60 -25.19 -18.62 12.69
C LEU A 60 -26.68 -18.26 12.69
N ILE A 61 -27.24 -18.03 13.86
CA ILE A 61 -28.57 -17.45 14.02
C ILE A 61 -28.37 -16.02 14.49
N TRP A 62 -29.05 -15.08 13.86
CA TRP A 62 -29.01 -13.69 14.28
C TRP A 62 -30.38 -13.10 14.50
N ARG A 63 -30.43 -12.07 15.36
CA ARG A 63 -31.62 -11.25 15.61
C ARG A 63 -31.22 -9.79 15.71
N ILE A 64 -32.07 -8.92 15.17
CA ILE A 64 -32.01 -7.48 15.39
C ILE A 64 -32.74 -7.19 16.70
N LEU A 65 -32.00 -6.67 17.67
CA LEU A 65 -32.49 -6.30 18.99
C LEU A 65 -33.08 -4.88 19.01
N ALA A 66 -32.51 -3.97 18.23
CA ALA A 66 -32.99 -2.60 18.11
C ALA A 66 -32.60 -2.00 16.77
N ARG A 67 -33.42 -1.04 16.31
CA ARG A 67 -33.13 -0.15 15.19
C ARG A 67 -32.99 1.25 15.75
N VAL A 68 -31.84 1.87 15.52
CA VAL A 68 -31.52 3.19 16.05
C VAL A 68 -31.43 4.15 14.88
N ASP A 69 -32.34 5.11 14.84
CA ASP A 69 -32.27 6.29 13.98
C ASP A 69 -32.06 7.50 14.87
N GLY A 70 -30.80 7.92 15.04
CA GLY A 70 -30.47 8.92 16.05
C GLY A 70 -29.00 9.30 16.06
N THR A 71 -28.52 9.77 17.21
CA THR A 71 -27.13 10.16 17.39
C THR A 71 -26.22 8.93 17.54
N SER A 72 -24.91 9.13 17.42
CA SER A 72 -23.94 8.08 17.75
C SER A 72 -24.06 7.63 19.21
N GLN A 73 -24.40 8.56 20.11
CA GLN A 73 -24.57 8.28 21.53
C GLN A 73 -25.77 7.35 21.78
N ASP A 74 -26.87 7.52 21.05
CA ASP A 74 -28.02 6.61 21.12
C ASP A 74 -27.64 5.19 20.70
N ALA A 75 -26.87 5.07 19.61
CA ALA A 75 -26.39 3.78 19.13
C ALA A 75 -25.41 3.13 20.13
N ASP A 76 -24.53 3.92 20.76
CA ASP A 76 -23.58 3.43 21.76
C ASP A 76 -24.28 2.99 23.05
N MET A 77 -25.29 3.72 23.52
CA MET A 77 -26.13 3.30 24.65
C MET A 77 -26.90 2.02 24.33
N ALA A 78 -27.48 1.92 23.13
CA ALA A 78 -28.21 0.73 22.71
C ALA A 78 -27.29 -0.50 22.59
N GLU A 79 -26.07 -0.32 22.06
CA GLU A 79 -25.07 -1.39 22.04
C GLU A 79 -24.67 -1.81 23.45
N ARG A 80 -24.43 -0.87 24.37
CA ARG A 80 -24.11 -1.19 25.78
C ARG A 80 -25.21 -1.99 26.46
N ARG A 81 -26.47 -1.59 26.29
CA ARG A 81 -27.63 -2.33 26.83
C ARG A 81 -27.71 -3.73 26.25
N ALA A 82 -27.49 -3.89 24.94
CA ALA A 82 -27.50 -5.20 24.30
C ALA A 82 -26.37 -6.12 24.81
N VAL A 83 -25.14 -5.59 24.97
CA VAL A 83 -24.03 -6.38 25.51
C VAL A 83 -24.30 -6.78 26.96
N ALA A 84 -24.81 -5.85 27.79
CA ALA A 84 -25.18 -6.14 29.18
C ALA A 84 -26.25 -7.24 29.25
N LEU A 85 -27.30 -7.15 28.43
CA LEU A 85 -28.36 -8.16 28.33
C LEU A 85 -27.78 -9.52 27.92
N VAL A 86 -26.94 -9.57 26.89
CA VAL A 86 -26.35 -10.83 26.40
C VAL A 86 -25.40 -11.44 27.43
N ARG A 87 -24.65 -10.62 28.18
CA ARG A 87 -23.84 -11.13 29.30
C ARG A 87 -24.70 -11.69 30.42
N ALA A 88 -25.79 -11.02 30.79
CA ALA A 88 -26.71 -11.51 31.81
C ALA A 88 -27.35 -12.85 31.41
N LEU A 89 -27.76 -12.99 30.14
CA LEU A 89 -28.44 -14.19 29.65
C LEU A 89 -27.51 -15.38 29.36
N PHE A 90 -26.29 -15.13 28.89
CA PHE A 90 -25.42 -16.18 28.37
C PHE A 90 -24.11 -16.36 29.15
N GLY A 91 -23.81 -15.47 30.11
CA GLY A 91 -22.65 -15.54 30.99
C GLY A 91 -21.35 -15.77 30.20
N ARG A 92 -20.63 -16.84 30.56
CA ARG A 92 -19.35 -17.24 29.93
C ARG A 92 -19.43 -17.54 28.43
N ARG A 93 -20.64 -17.70 27.86
CA ARG A 93 -20.83 -17.92 26.42
C ARG A 93 -20.87 -16.62 25.62
N CYS A 94 -20.95 -15.46 26.28
CA CYS A 94 -20.85 -14.16 25.65
C CYS A 94 -19.39 -13.83 25.29
N LEU A 95 -19.12 -13.61 24.00
CA LEU A 95 -17.76 -13.34 23.50
C LEU A 95 -17.44 -11.84 23.38
N ASN A 96 -18.34 -10.97 23.84
CA ASN A 96 -18.08 -9.54 23.94
C ASN A 96 -17.03 -9.24 25.01
N LEU A 97 -15.81 -8.92 24.58
CA LEU A 97 -14.70 -8.56 25.46
C LEU A 97 -14.89 -7.21 26.17
N ARG A 98 -15.62 -6.30 25.52
CA ARG A 98 -15.88 -4.93 25.99
C ARG A 98 -17.38 -4.73 26.14
N ASP A 99 -17.76 -3.71 26.89
CA ASP A 99 -19.15 -3.43 27.26
C ASP A 99 -20.00 -2.86 26.11
N GLY A 100 -19.42 -2.60 24.94
CA GLY A 100 -20.09 -1.94 23.82
C GLY A 100 -19.88 -0.42 23.82
N GLY A 101 -20.15 0.24 22.68
CA GLY A 101 -20.03 1.69 22.54
C GLY A 101 -18.60 2.23 22.58
N GLN A 102 -17.60 1.40 22.25
CA GLN A 102 -16.18 1.76 22.30
C GLN A 102 -15.53 1.80 20.90
N GLY A 103 -16.34 1.87 19.84
CA GLY A 103 -15.81 2.07 18.50
C GLY A 103 -15.24 3.48 18.39
N MET A 104 -13.92 3.62 18.31
CA MET A 104 -13.29 4.89 17.98
C MET A 104 -13.78 5.31 16.59
N THR A 105 -14.55 6.39 16.51
CA THR A 105 -15.04 6.86 15.22
C THR A 105 -13.87 7.40 14.40
N SER A 106 -14.03 7.51 13.08
CA SER A 106 -13.02 8.18 12.24
C SER A 106 -12.78 9.63 12.68
N ARG A 107 -13.78 10.28 13.31
CA ARG A 107 -13.65 11.62 13.90
C ARG A 107 -12.78 11.58 15.15
N ASP A 108 -12.99 10.61 16.04
CA ASP A 108 -12.18 10.46 17.25
C ASP A 108 -10.74 10.09 16.88
N ALA A 109 -10.55 9.25 15.87
CA ALA A 109 -9.22 8.92 15.34
C ALA A 109 -8.52 10.17 14.81
N ARG A 110 -9.20 11.01 14.02
CA ARG A 110 -8.63 12.27 13.54
C ARG A 110 -8.35 13.24 14.68
N ALA A 111 -9.23 13.34 15.67
CA ALA A 111 -9.02 14.21 16.84
C ALA A 111 -7.80 13.75 17.66
N LEU A 112 -7.63 12.44 17.85
CA LEU A 112 -6.46 11.89 18.53
C LEU A 112 -5.16 12.15 17.74
N TRP A 113 -5.20 12.04 16.41
CA TRP A 113 -4.05 12.38 15.56
C TRP A 113 -3.79 13.88 15.42
N ALA A 114 -4.78 14.73 15.74
CA ALA A 114 -4.61 16.18 15.77
C ALA A 114 -3.93 16.67 17.06
N ASP A 115 -3.90 15.86 18.12
CA ASP A 115 -3.10 16.12 19.32
C ASP A 115 -1.59 15.95 18.99
N PRO A 116 -0.78 17.02 19.06
CA PRO A 116 0.64 16.97 18.74
C PRO A 116 1.41 15.98 19.63
N ALA A 117 1.06 15.89 20.92
CA ALA A 117 1.78 15.03 21.87
C ALA A 117 1.50 13.54 21.60
N TYR A 118 0.30 13.20 21.16
CA TYR A 118 -0.03 11.85 20.72
C TYR A 118 0.65 11.51 19.38
N ALA A 119 0.56 12.42 18.40
CA ALA A 119 1.14 12.24 17.08
C ALA A 119 2.67 12.09 17.13
N GLU A 120 3.34 12.90 17.96
CA GLU A 120 4.79 12.83 18.13
C GLU A 120 5.22 11.51 18.76
N ARG A 121 4.63 11.13 19.90
CA ARG A 121 4.96 9.89 20.61
C ARG A 121 4.73 8.66 19.74
N THR A 122 3.57 8.61 19.07
CA THR A 122 3.21 7.49 18.20
C THR A 122 4.09 7.48 16.95
N GLY A 123 4.36 8.65 16.36
CA GLY A 123 5.26 8.81 15.21
C GLY A 123 6.70 8.41 15.54
N ALA A 124 7.20 8.75 16.73
CA ALA A 124 8.51 8.34 17.22
C ALA A 124 8.61 6.82 17.35
N ALA A 125 7.62 6.17 17.98
CA ALA A 125 7.56 4.71 18.08
C ALA A 125 7.50 4.03 16.70
N ILE A 126 6.74 4.59 15.76
CA ILE A 126 6.70 4.09 14.37
C ILE A 126 8.08 4.24 13.72
N ARG A 127 8.72 5.41 13.79
CA ARG A 127 10.05 5.63 13.22
C ARG A 127 11.09 4.67 13.80
N GLU A 128 11.08 4.48 15.11
CA GLU A 128 11.96 3.54 15.80
C GLU A 128 11.73 2.09 15.31
N ALA A 129 10.48 1.65 15.20
CA ALA A 129 10.14 0.34 14.68
C ALA A 129 10.63 0.15 13.23
N PHE A 130 10.47 1.17 12.37
CA PHE A 130 10.96 1.16 11.00
C PHE A 130 12.48 1.28 10.87
N ALA A 131 13.18 1.78 11.90
CA ALA A 131 14.64 1.82 11.92
C ALA A 131 15.26 0.43 12.19
N ARG A 132 14.52 -0.49 12.82
CA ARG A 132 15.00 -1.84 13.15
C ARG A 132 15.39 -2.61 11.87
N PRO A 133 16.60 -3.18 11.79
CA PRO A 133 17.09 -3.85 10.58
C PRO A 133 16.18 -4.96 10.08
N GLU A 134 15.62 -5.76 10.99
CA GLU A 134 14.72 -6.87 10.68
C GLU A 134 13.40 -6.40 10.02
N VAL A 135 12.84 -5.28 10.51
CA VAL A 135 11.63 -4.68 9.94
C VAL A 135 11.93 -4.13 8.56
N ARG A 136 13.07 -3.45 8.37
CA ARG A 136 13.52 -2.97 7.06
C ARG A 136 13.75 -4.11 6.08
N ALA A 137 14.38 -5.20 6.52
CA ALA A 137 14.62 -6.38 5.69
C ALA A 137 13.30 -7.00 5.22
N LYS A 138 12.32 -7.17 6.12
CA LYS A 138 10.98 -7.68 5.79
C LYS A 138 10.24 -6.77 4.82
N LEU A 139 10.27 -5.45 5.05
CA LEU A 139 9.65 -4.48 4.15
C LEU A 139 10.32 -4.47 2.78
N ASN A 140 11.64 -4.54 2.74
CA ASN A 140 12.39 -4.63 1.48
C ASN A 140 12.10 -5.92 0.73
N ALA A 141 12.00 -7.06 1.41
CA ALA A 141 11.64 -8.33 0.81
C ALA A 141 10.22 -8.26 0.21
N ALA A 142 9.25 -7.78 0.98
CA ALA A 142 7.87 -7.60 0.51
C ALA A 142 7.77 -6.61 -0.66
N ALA A 143 8.56 -5.53 -0.63
CA ALA A 143 8.61 -4.55 -1.72
C ALA A 143 9.33 -5.08 -2.96
N ASN A 144 10.17 -6.11 -2.86
CA ASN A 144 10.98 -6.62 -3.97
C ASN A 144 10.46 -7.91 -4.59
N THR A 145 9.26 -8.37 -4.22
CA THR A 145 8.63 -9.50 -4.91
C THR A 145 8.37 -9.16 -6.39
N PRO A 146 8.36 -10.15 -7.29
CA PRO A 146 8.05 -9.95 -8.70
C PRO A 146 6.71 -9.23 -8.91
N GLU A 147 5.68 -9.58 -8.15
CA GLU A 147 4.35 -8.99 -8.23
C GLU A 147 4.36 -7.53 -7.79
N ALA A 148 5.05 -7.20 -6.70
CA ALA A 148 5.17 -5.82 -6.21
C ALA A 148 5.94 -4.94 -7.20
N ARG A 149 6.98 -5.50 -7.83
CA ARG A 149 7.75 -4.82 -8.90
C ARG A 149 6.89 -4.59 -10.15
N GLN A 150 6.15 -5.61 -10.60
CA GLN A 150 5.25 -5.47 -11.74
C GLN A 150 4.17 -4.43 -11.50
N ARG A 151 3.51 -4.46 -10.32
CA ARG A 151 2.49 -3.47 -9.96
C ARG A 151 3.04 -2.06 -9.97
N ARG A 152 4.19 -1.80 -9.32
CA ARG A 152 4.83 -0.48 -9.37
C ARG A 152 5.17 -0.06 -10.79
N SER A 153 5.76 -0.96 -11.59
CA SER A 153 6.08 -0.67 -12.99
C SER A 153 4.83 -0.31 -13.79
N ALA A 154 3.73 -1.04 -13.63
CA ALA A 154 2.46 -0.75 -14.28
C ALA A 154 1.91 0.62 -13.86
N THR A 155 1.91 0.92 -12.56
CA THR A 155 1.49 2.23 -12.04
C THR A 155 2.37 3.36 -12.58
N SER A 156 3.70 3.19 -12.57
CA SER A 156 4.63 4.19 -13.11
C SER A 156 4.41 4.43 -14.60
N LYS A 157 4.18 3.38 -15.40
CA LYS A 157 3.85 3.52 -16.83
C LYS A 157 2.52 4.24 -17.03
N ALA A 158 1.50 3.90 -16.27
CA ALA A 158 0.19 4.55 -16.34
C ALA A 158 0.30 6.05 -15.99
N VAL A 159 1.03 6.39 -14.93
CA VAL A 159 1.29 7.79 -14.55
C VAL A 159 2.07 8.50 -15.66
N ALA A 160 3.11 7.89 -16.22
CA ALA A 160 3.90 8.47 -17.31
C ALA A 160 3.08 8.73 -18.59
N GLN A 161 1.94 8.07 -18.77
CA GLN A 161 1.06 8.27 -19.91
C GLN A 161 0.06 9.41 -19.71
N THR A 162 -0.16 9.89 -18.47
CA THR A 162 -1.05 11.02 -18.23
C THR A 162 -0.41 12.35 -18.66
N PRO A 163 -1.19 13.37 -19.05
CA PRO A 163 -0.66 14.69 -19.39
C PRO A 163 0.21 15.28 -18.28
N GLU A 164 -0.24 15.17 -17.02
CA GLU A 164 0.51 15.61 -15.86
C GLU A 164 1.82 14.84 -15.66
N GLY A 165 1.80 13.51 -15.84
CA GLY A 165 2.98 12.69 -15.70
C GLY A 165 4.01 12.96 -16.80
N ARG A 166 3.57 13.14 -18.05
CA ARG A 166 4.43 13.59 -19.16
C ARG A 166 5.05 14.94 -18.87
N GLY A 167 4.26 15.91 -18.36
CA GLY A 167 4.77 17.23 -17.97
C GLY A 167 5.77 17.18 -16.81
N ARG A 168 5.60 16.26 -15.84
CA ARG A 168 6.61 16.03 -14.79
C ARG A 168 7.89 15.41 -15.35
N LEU A 169 7.78 14.44 -16.26
CA LEU A 169 8.93 13.79 -16.89
C LEU A 169 9.71 14.74 -17.80
N ALA A 170 9.01 15.59 -18.58
CA ALA A 170 9.63 16.61 -19.41
C ALA A 170 10.44 17.60 -18.56
N ARG A 171 9.83 18.15 -17.49
CA ARG A 171 10.52 19.05 -16.55
C ARG A 171 11.72 18.38 -15.87
N ALA A 172 11.58 17.13 -15.45
CA ALA A 172 12.70 16.38 -14.88
C ALA A 172 13.83 16.18 -15.90
N THR A 173 13.47 15.94 -17.17
CA THR A 173 14.44 15.81 -18.28
C THR A 173 15.14 17.13 -18.54
N GLU A 174 14.42 18.24 -18.65
CA GLU A 174 14.98 19.59 -18.82
C GLU A 174 15.91 19.97 -17.68
N ALA A 175 15.47 19.76 -16.43
CA ALA A 175 16.30 19.99 -15.24
C ALA A 175 17.61 19.17 -15.29
N SER A 176 17.55 17.94 -15.82
CA SER A 176 18.74 17.09 -15.99
C SER A 176 19.69 17.58 -17.10
N LEU A 177 19.20 18.37 -18.07
CA LEU A 177 19.96 18.84 -19.22
C LEU A 177 20.72 20.14 -18.95
N THR A 178 20.52 20.77 -17.79
CA THR A 178 21.26 21.98 -17.39
C THR A 178 22.78 21.74 -17.35
N PRO A 179 23.62 22.74 -17.66
CA PRO A 179 25.07 22.61 -17.61
C PRO A 179 25.59 22.13 -16.24
N GLU A 180 24.97 22.60 -15.15
CA GLU A 180 25.31 22.20 -13.79
C GLU A 180 24.94 20.74 -13.51
N ALA A 181 23.75 20.29 -13.90
CA ALA A 181 23.37 18.87 -13.77
C ALA A 181 24.22 17.95 -14.67
N ARG A 182 24.63 18.43 -15.85
CA ARG A 182 25.60 17.73 -16.72
C ARG A 182 26.98 17.67 -16.07
N ALA A 183 27.46 18.75 -15.48
CA ALA A 183 28.73 18.79 -14.76
C ALA A 183 28.71 17.83 -13.55
N LYS A 184 27.65 17.83 -12.74
CA LYS A 184 27.44 16.87 -11.63
C LYS A 184 27.28 15.41 -12.09
N ARG A 185 26.86 15.17 -13.34
CA ARG A 185 26.86 13.83 -13.93
C ARG A 185 28.25 13.40 -14.38
N ASN A 186 29.02 14.36 -14.89
CA ASN A 186 30.39 14.18 -15.32
C ASN A 186 31.39 14.10 -14.16
N THR A 187 31.06 14.57 -12.95
CA THR A 187 31.85 14.26 -11.74
C THR A 187 31.81 12.77 -11.40
N GLY A 188 30.75 12.04 -11.79
CA GLY A 188 30.72 10.57 -11.82
C GLY A 188 31.60 9.93 -12.89
N GLN A 189 32.29 10.75 -13.69
CA GLN A 189 33.36 10.38 -14.61
C GLN A 189 34.70 11.02 -14.22
N SER A 190 34.84 11.55 -12.99
CA SER A 190 36.13 11.99 -12.46
C SER A 190 37.15 10.85 -12.53
N GLU A 191 38.44 11.17 -12.56
CA GLU A 191 39.48 10.12 -12.57
C GLU A 191 39.38 9.19 -11.35
N ASP A 192 38.93 9.68 -10.19
CA ASP A 192 38.65 8.87 -9.01
C ASP A 192 37.46 7.90 -9.23
N ALA A 193 36.36 8.38 -9.79
CA ALA A 193 35.21 7.53 -10.13
C ALA A 193 35.57 6.48 -11.21
N ARG A 194 36.43 6.85 -12.17
CA ARG A 194 36.98 5.93 -13.17
C ARG A 194 37.93 4.91 -12.55
N ALA A 195 38.76 5.32 -11.59
CA ALA A 195 39.65 4.43 -10.84
C ALA A 195 38.86 3.39 -10.05
N LYS A 196 37.85 3.81 -9.28
CA LYS A 196 36.94 2.90 -8.55
C LYS A 196 36.21 1.93 -9.48
N ARG A 197 35.76 2.40 -10.65
CA ARG A 197 35.12 1.54 -11.66
C ARG A 197 36.11 0.54 -12.26
N ARG A 198 37.36 0.95 -12.54
CA ARG A 198 38.43 0.05 -13.00
C ARG A 198 38.75 -1.02 -11.94
N GLU A 199 38.84 -0.63 -10.68
CA GLU A 199 39.07 -1.54 -9.57
C GLU A 199 37.92 -2.55 -9.40
N SER A 200 36.67 -2.08 -9.44
CA SER A 200 35.50 -2.97 -9.40
C SER A 200 35.48 -3.95 -10.57
N LEU A 201 35.84 -3.50 -11.78
CA LEU A 201 35.95 -4.38 -12.95
C LEU A 201 37.08 -5.40 -12.81
N ARG A 202 38.21 -5.01 -12.20
CA ARG A 202 39.30 -5.95 -11.88
C ARG A 202 38.86 -7.00 -10.86
N ALA A 203 38.13 -6.60 -9.82
CA ALA A 203 37.58 -7.52 -8.82
C ALA A 203 36.60 -8.52 -9.46
N VAL A 204 35.73 -8.06 -10.37
CA VAL A 204 34.84 -8.94 -11.13
C VAL A 204 35.65 -9.89 -12.02
N ALA A 205 36.63 -9.39 -12.76
CA ALA A 205 37.50 -10.19 -13.62
C ALA A 205 38.40 -11.18 -12.86
N ALA A 206 38.58 -11.03 -11.54
CA ALA A 206 39.32 -11.98 -10.73
C ALA A 206 38.57 -13.31 -10.57
N THR A 207 37.24 -13.30 -10.62
CA THR A 207 36.37 -14.49 -10.51
C THR A 207 36.12 -15.12 -11.87
N ASP A 208 36.03 -16.46 -11.94
CA ASP A 208 35.77 -17.17 -13.20
C ASP A 208 34.39 -16.82 -13.78
N GLU A 209 33.35 -16.77 -12.95
CA GLU A 209 32.01 -16.30 -13.36
C GLU A 209 32.04 -14.86 -13.90
N GLY A 210 32.80 -13.98 -13.24
CA GLY A 210 32.94 -12.60 -13.68
C GLY A 210 33.68 -12.46 -15.01
N ARG A 211 34.68 -13.32 -15.30
CA ARG A 211 35.34 -13.37 -16.61
C ARG A 211 34.41 -13.82 -17.72
N GLU A 212 33.53 -14.78 -17.47
CA GLU A 212 32.52 -15.20 -18.45
C GLU A 212 31.52 -14.08 -18.74
N VAL A 213 31.03 -13.40 -17.70
CA VAL A 213 30.11 -12.27 -17.83
C VAL A 213 30.76 -11.14 -18.62
N LEU A 214 32.01 -10.79 -18.32
CA LEU A 214 32.75 -9.75 -19.04
C LEU A 214 32.99 -10.14 -20.50
N THR A 215 33.39 -11.39 -20.77
CA THR A 215 33.58 -11.90 -22.14
C THR A 215 32.30 -11.82 -22.96
N ARG A 216 31.16 -12.23 -22.38
CA ARG A 216 29.84 -12.14 -23.02
C ARG A 216 29.43 -10.68 -23.28
N ALA A 217 29.68 -9.80 -22.31
CA ALA A 217 29.40 -8.37 -22.45
C ALA A 217 30.24 -7.72 -23.55
N VAL A 218 31.53 -8.06 -23.63
CA VAL A 218 32.43 -7.61 -24.70
C VAL A 218 31.93 -8.11 -26.04
N ALA A 219 31.65 -9.41 -26.19
CA ALA A 219 31.15 -10.01 -27.42
C ALA A 219 29.82 -9.37 -27.88
N ALA A 220 28.88 -9.13 -26.96
CA ALA A 220 27.63 -8.44 -27.26
C ALA A 220 27.88 -7.00 -27.73
N SER A 221 28.82 -6.30 -27.09
CA SER A 221 29.18 -4.94 -27.46
C SER A 221 29.88 -4.87 -28.82
N THR A 222 30.73 -5.84 -29.15
CA THR A 222 31.47 -5.91 -30.43
C THR A 222 30.68 -6.57 -31.54
N SER A 223 29.43 -6.97 -31.31
CA SER A 223 28.58 -7.53 -32.36
C SER A 223 28.38 -6.56 -33.54
N PRO A 224 28.28 -7.03 -34.79
CA PRO A 224 28.07 -6.18 -35.97
C PRO A 224 26.87 -5.24 -35.82
N VAL A 225 25.78 -5.71 -35.22
CA VAL A 225 24.57 -4.91 -34.95
C VAL A 225 24.86 -3.76 -33.97
N ALA A 226 25.58 -4.04 -32.88
CA ALA A 226 25.95 -3.01 -31.91
C ALA A 226 26.95 -2.00 -32.49
N GLN A 227 27.86 -2.43 -33.35
CA GLN A 227 28.79 -1.55 -34.07
C GLN A 227 28.05 -0.65 -35.07
N ALA A 228 27.18 -1.22 -35.90
CA ALA A 228 26.37 -0.48 -36.87
C ALA A 228 25.49 0.59 -36.19
N ARG A 229 24.84 0.24 -35.07
CA ARG A 229 24.04 1.19 -34.29
C ARG A 229 24.86 2.34 -33.73
N ARG A 230 26.10 2.07 -33.28
CA ARG A 230 27.01 3.11 -32.77
C ARG A 230 27.46 4.05 -33.87
N LEU A 231 27.82 3.52 -35.03
CA LEU A 231 28.16 4.32 -36.21
C LEU A 231 27.00 5.20 -36.62
N LEU A 232 25.79 4.63 -36.77
CA LEU A 232 24.59 5.40 -37.10
C LEU A 232 24.33 6.53 -36.10
N THR A 233 24.40 6.24 -34.80
CA THR A 233 24.21 7.25 -33.75
C THR A 233 25.25 8.37 -33.85
N ARG A 234 26.52 8.01 -34.13
CA ARG A 234 27.60 8.99 -34.31
C ARG A 234 27.33 9.87 -35.53
N THR A 235 26.98 9.29 -36.67
CA THR A 235 26.67 10.02 -37.91
C THR A 235 25.49 10.95 -37.72
N VAL A 236 24.40 10.48 -37.09
CA VAL A 236 23.22 11.32 -36.78
C VAL A 236 23.59 12.48 -35.86
N ASN A 237 24.42 12.25 -34.84
CA ASN A 237 24.85 13.33 -33.95
C ASN A 237 25.78 14.33 -34.65
N GLN A 238 26.68 13.86 -35.53
CA GLN A 238 27.51 14.75 -36.36
C GLN A 238 26.65 15.60 -37.29
N TYR A 239 25.65 15.00 -37.95
CA TYR A 239 24.71 15.72 -38.79
C TYR A 239 23.92 16.77 -38.00
N ARG A 240 23.44 16.44 -36.79
CA ARG A 240 22.75 17.40 -35.92
C ARG A 240 23.64 18.57 -35.51
N LEU A 241 24.91 18.31 -35.22
CA LEU A 241 25.87 19.37 -34.90
C LEU A 241 26.16 20.25 -36.13
N PHE A 242 26.31 19.64 -37.30
CA PHE A 242 26.50 20.35 -38.57
C PHE A 242 25.29 21.22 -38.92
N ALA A 243 24.07 20.68 -38.84
CA ALA A 243 22.84 21.43 -39.09
C ALA A 243 22.62 22.56 -38.08
N ALA A 244 23.04 22.40 -36.83
CA ALA A 244 23.00 23.48 -35.83
C ALA A 244 24.04 24.57 -36.10
N ALA A 245 25.18 24.24 -36.72
CA ALA A 245 26.23 25.18 -37.08
C ALA A 245 25.97 25.91 -38.42
N HIS A 246 25.19 25.29 -39.31
CA HIS A 246 24.88 25.78 -40.65
C HIS A 246 23.37 25.86 -40.92
N PRO A 247 22.59 26.61 -40.13
CA PRO A 247 21.14 26.70 -40.31
C PRO A 247 20.73 27.22 -41.71
N GLU A 248 21.59 27.99 -42.36
CA GLU A 248 21.40 28.56 -43.71
C GLU A 248 21.33 27.51 -44.83
N LEU A 249 21.90 26.32 -44.62
CA LEU A 249 21.89 25.23 -45.61
C LEU A 249 20.64 24.34 -45.52
N PHE A 250 19.79 24.54 -44.51
CA PHE A 250 18.65 23.67 -44.19
C PHE A 250 17.32 24.43 -44.04
N GLN A 251 17.25 25.67 -44.54
CA GLN A 251 16.00 26.40 -44.81
C GLN A 251 15.47 26.06 -46.20
#